data_AF-A0A7X8EV40-F1
#
_entry.id   AF-A0A7X8EV40-F1
#
_cell.length_a   1.000
_cell.length_b   1.000
_cell.length_c   1.000
_cell.angle_alpha   90.00
_cell.angle_beta   90.00
_cell.angle_gamma   90.00
#
_symmetry.space_group_name_H-M   'P 1'
#
loop_
_entity.id
_entity.type
_entity.pdbx_description
1 polymer ?
#
loop_
_entity_poly.entity_id
_entity_poly.type
_entity_poly.pdbx_seq_one_letter_code
_entity_poly.pdbx_strand_id
1 'polypeptide(L)'
;MKKGINPVQDYVLYRDNVLSYFQCEGDFFIKPLTSLEWTIRSVEDFYFLTYWTEENKKIEAVIVKKNGMPMIHKTEEYTMIVAIDCVKIAFIFSNQHRLKGV
;
A
#
# COMPACT_ATOMS: atom_id res chain seq x y z
N MET A 1 27.11 -14.97 -22.27
CA MET A 1 26.92 -15.17 -20.81
C MET A 1 25.57 -14.58 -20.43
N LYS A 2 24.62 -15.39 -19.96
CA LYS A 2 23.41 -14.83 -19.33
C LYS A 2 23.86 -14.21 -18.01
N LYS A 3 23.72 -12.88 -17.85
CA LYS A 3 23.89 -12.23 -16.54
C LYS A 3 23.01 -13.01 -15.56
N GLY A 4 23.64 -13.63 -14.55
CA GLY A 4 22.92 -14.44 -13.59
C GLY A 4 21.91 -13.59 -12.84
N ILE A 5 20.66 -14.05 -12.79
CA ILE A 5 19.62 -13.51 -11.93
C ILE A 5 20.17 -13.56 -10.50
N ASN A 6 20.29 -12.41 -9.83
CA ASN A 6 20.60 -12.38 -8.41
C ASN A 6 19.28 -12.04 -7.69
N PRO A 7 18.51 -13.06 -7.28
CA PRO A 7 17.14 -12.85 -6.79
C PRO A 7 17.08 -11.93 -5.56
N VAL A 8 18.14 -11.86 -4.75
CA VAL A 8 18.20 -10.97 -3.58
C VAL A 8 18.40 -9.52 -4.00
N GLN A 9 19.36 -9.26 -4.89
CA GLN A 9 19.63 -7.90 -5.38
C GLN A 9 18.46 -7.37 -6.22
N ASP A 10 17.88 -8.23 -7.06
CA ASP A 10 16.72 -7.88 -7.88
C ASP A 10 15.51 -7.53 -7.00
N TYR A 11 15.25 -8.31 -5.95
CA TYR A 11 14.19 -8.00 -4.99
C TYR A 11 14.36 -6.62 -4.34
N VAL A 12 15.55 -6.32 -3.82
CA VAL A 12 15.85 -5.01 -3.19
C VAL A 12 15.67 -3.89 -4.21
N LEU A 13 16.22 -4.04 -5.41
CA LEU A 13 16.10 -3.05 -6.48
C LEU A 13 14.64 -2.79 -6.85
N TYR A 14 13.83 -3.83 -7.06
CA TYR A 14 12.42 -3.67 -7.41
C TYR A 14 11.61 -3.06 -6.28
N ARG A 15 11.87 -3.44 -5.03
CA ARG A 15 11.22 -2.82 -3.87
C ARG A 15 11.51 -1.32 -3.83
N ASP A 16 12.77 -0.93 -3.99
CA ASP A 16 13.19 0.47 -3.94
C ASP A 16 12.61 1.27 -5.12
N ASN A 17 12.52 0.66 -6.32
CA ASN A 17 11.86 1.26 -7.48
C ASN A 17 10.38 1.53 -7.23
N VAL A 18 9.65 0.61 -6.58
CA VAL A 18 8.23 0.81 -6.24
C VAL A 18 8.09 1.96 -5.24
N LEU A 19 8.91 1.99 -4.19
CA LEU A 19 8.89 3.09 -3.20
C LEU A 19 9.22 4.44 -3.86
N SER A 20 10.19 4.47 -4.77
CA SER A 20 10.55 5.67 -5.53
C SER A 20 9.41 6.15 -6.44
N TYR A 21 8.68 5.23 -7.09
CA TYR A 21 7.52 5.59 -7.92
C TYR A 21 6.44 6.33 -7.10
N PHE A 22 6.20 5.89 -5.86
CA PHE A 22 5.26 6.54 -4.94
C PHE A 22 5.86 7.71 -4.14
N GLN A 23 7.13 8.06 -4.37
CA GLN A 23 7.87 9.06 -3.60
C GLN A 23 7.76 8.82 -2.08
N CYS A 24 7.90 7.55 -1.68
CA CYS A 24 7.79 7.13 -0.30
C CYS A 24 9.15 6.63 0.21
N GLU A 25 9.45 6.96 1.46
CA GLU A 25 10.64 6.50 2.15
C GLU A 25 10.25 5.61 3.33
N GLY A 26 10.87 4.43 3.42
CA GLY A 26 10.76 3.54 4.56
C GLY A 26 11.08 2.10 4.21
N ASP A 27 11.07 1.24 5.23
CA ASP A 27 11.27 -0.20 5.08
C ASP A 27 9.96 -0.90 5.45
N PHE A 28 9.26 -1.36 4.42
CA PHE A 28 7.92 -1.95 4.53
C PHE A 28 7.86 -3.21 3.68
N PHE A 29 7.02 -4.16 4.11
CA PHE A 29 6.55 -5.18 3.19
C PHE A 29 5.65 -4.54 2.15
N ILE A 30 5.83 -4.88 0.88
CA ILE A 30 4.97 -4.37 -0.20
C ILE A 30 3.96 -5.45 -0.55
N LYS A 31 2.67 -5.07 -0.55
CA LYS A 31 1.57 -5.99 -0.87
C LYS A 31 0.70 -5.41 -1.98
N PRO A 32 0.88 -5.84 -3.25
CA PRO A 32 0.02 -5.43 -4.34
C PRO A 32 -1.34 -6.11 -4.22
N LEU A 33 -2.40 -5.31 -4.08
CA LEU A 33 -3.81 -5.72 -3.97
C LEU A 33 -4.63 -5.03 -5.07
N THR A 34 -4.09 -4.99 -6.28
CA THR A 34 -4.57 -4.13 -7.37
C THR A 34 -5.97 -4.48 -7.88
N SER A 35 -6.47 -5.70 -7.62
CA SER A 35 -7.81 -6.16 -8.00
C SER A 35 -8.88 -5.97 -6.91
N LEU A 36 -8.49 -5.60 -5.68
CA LEU A 36 -9.40 -5.55 -4.55
C LEU A 36 -10.08 -4.18 -4.42
N GLU A 37 -11.34 -4.20 -3.99
CA GLU A 37 -12.06 -3.00 -3.60
C GLU A 37 -11.50 -2.45 -2.29
N TRP A 38 -11.40 -1.13 -2.20
CA TRP A 38 -10.82 -0.47 -1.04
C TRP A 38 -11.39 0.93 -0.81
N THR A 39 -11.29 1.39 0.42
CA THR A 39 -11.62 2.76 0.82
C THR A 39 -10.77 3.20 2.02
N ILE A 40 -10.77 4.50 2.28
CA ILE A 40 -10.17 5.09 3.46
C ILE A 40 -11.26 5.85 4.20
N ARG A 41 -11.39 5.58 5.50
CA ARG A 41 -12.21 6.39 6.40
C ARG A 41 -11.32 7.12 7.40
N SER A 42 -11.76 8.31 7.82
CA SER A 42 -11.17 9.05 8.92
C SER A 42 -12.13 9.08 10.10
N VAL A 43 -11.65 8.77 11.30
CA VAL A 43 -12.39 8.86 12.56
C VAL A 43 -11.51 9.61 13.53
N GLU A 44 -11.93 10.83 13.91
CA GLU A 44 -11.13 11.74 14.73
C GLU A 44 -9.71 11.91 14.13
N ASP A 45 -8.68 11.56 14.90
CA ASP A 45 -7.27 11.61 14.50
C ASP A 45 -6.76 10.29 13.87
N PHE A 46 -7.62 9.33 13.57
CA PHE A 46 -7.22 8.06 12.96
C PHE A 46 -7.70 7.95 11.52
N TYR A 47 -6.87 7.32 10.70
CA TYR A 47 -7.21 6.94 9.33
C TYR A 47 -7.18 5.43 9.24
N PHE A 48 -8.23 4.84 8.67
CA PHE A 48 -8.35 3.40 8.50
C PHE A 48 -8.44 3.07 7.01
N LEU A 49 -7.59 2.16 6.59
CA LEU A 49 -7.73 1.45 5.33
C LEU A 49 -8.76 0.34 5.53
N THR A 50 -9.76 0.28 4.67
CA THR A 50 -10.68 -0.85 4.56
C THR A 50 -10.57 -1.45 3.17
N TYR A 51 -10.47 -2.76 3.08
CA TYR A 51 -10.52 -3.47 1.79
C TYR A 51 -11.25 -4.80 1.93
N TRP A 52 -11.71 -5.35 0.81
CA TRP A 52 -12.46 -6.60 0.75
C TRP A 52 -11.65 -7.65 0.01
N THR A 53 -11.53 -8.85 0.60
CA THR A 53 -10.90 -9.98 -0.08
C THR A 53 -11.80 -10.49 -1.21
N GLU A 54 -11.29 -11.38 -2.05
CA GLU A 54 -12.08 -12.05 -3.10
C GLU A 54 -13.30 -12.80 -2.54
N GLU A 55 -13.19 -13.34 -1.32
CA GLU A 55 -14.30 -13.96 -0.58
C GLU A 55 -15.26 -12.95 0.08
N ASN A 56 -15.17 -11.66 -0.27
CA ASN A 56 -15.95 -10.56 0.29
C ASN A 56 -15.78 -10.35 1.81
N LYS A 57 -14.67 -10.85 2.39
CA LYS A 57 -14.32 -10.58 3.78
C LYS A 57 -13.74 -9.17 3.91
N LYS A 58 -14.36 -8.37 4.77
CA LYS A 58 -13.89 -7.02 5.10
C LYS A 58 -12.66 -7.09 6.02
N ILE A 59 -11.60 -6.40 5.65
CA ILE A 59 -10.39 -6.20 6.47
C ILE A 59 -10.23 -4.71 6.75
N GLU A 60 -9.80 -4.38 7.96
CA GLU A 60 -9.51 -3.00 8.38
C GLU A 60 -8.11 -2.92 8.99
N ALA A 61 -7.34 -1.91 8.58
CA ALA A 61 -5.99 -1.66 9.07
C ALA A 61 -5.81 -0.18 9.38
N VAL A 62 -5.03 0.13 10.42
CA VAL A 62 -4.75 1.52 10.82
C VAL A 62 -3.63 2.08 9.94
N ILE A 63 -3.88 3.22 9.29
CA ILE A 63 -2.90 3.90 8.44
C ILE A 63 -1.86 4.60 9.32
N VAL A 64 -0.59 4.37 9.01
CA VAL A 64 0.55 4.96 9.71
C VAL A 64 0.58 6.47 9.47
N LYS A 65 0.90 7.24 10.50
CA LYS A 65 1.20 8.67 10.38
C LYS A 65 2.71 8.93 10.39
N LYS A 66 3.19 9.81 9.52
CA LYS A 66 4.54 10.38 9.55
C LYS A 66 4.39 11.90 9.64
N ASN A 67 4.95 12.51 10.69
CA ASN A 67 4.83 13.95 10.97
C ASN A 67 3.36 14.43 11.03
N GLY A 68 2.48 13.66 11.68
CA GLY A 68 1.06 13.98 11.83
C GLY A 68 0.19 13.67 10.61
N MET A 69 0.79 13.42 9.44
CA MET A 69 0.07 13.15 8.19
C MET A 69 -0.05 11.65 7.92
N PRO A 70 -1.22 11.14 7.46
CA PRO A 70 -1.35 9.75 7.06
C PRO A 70 -0.47 9.43 5.84
N MET A 71 0.21 8.29 5.87
CA MET A 71 1.09 7.82 4.80
C MET A 71 0.27 7.24 3.63
N ILE A 72 -0.31 8.14 2.83
CA ILE A 72 -1.09 7.83 1.64
C ILE A 72 -0.40 8.50 0.45
N HIS A 73 0.06 7.70 -0.50
CA HIS A 73 0.81 8.14 -1.68
C HIS A 73 0.03 7.79 -2.94
N LYS A 74 -0.49 8.81 -3.63
CA LYS A 74 -1.37 8.63 -4.78
C LYS A 74 -0.63 8.95 -6.08
N THR A 75 -0.81 8.09 -7.08
CA THR A 75 -0.48 8.36 -8.48
C THR A 75 -1.76 8.39 -9.32
N GLU A 76 -1.62 8.49 -10.64
CA GLU A 76 -2.77 8.45 -11.56
C GLU A 76 -3.50 7.10 -11.49
N GLU A 77 -2.76 5.99 -11.60
CA GLU A 77 -3.32 4.64 -11.68
C GLU A 77 -3.47 3.96 -10.32
N TYR A 78 -2.59 4.26 -9.37
CA TYR A 78 -2.51 3.53 -8.11
C TYR A 78 -2.52 4.44 -6.88
N THR A 79 -2.84 3.86 -5.74
CA THR A 79 -2.60 4.46 -4.43
C THR A 79 -1.87 3.45 -3.55
N MET A 80 -0.75 3.88 -2.96
CA MET A 80 -0.04 3.15 -1.93
C MET A 80 -0.39 3.71 -0.55
N ILE A 81 -0.72 2.82 0.38
CA ILE A 81 -1.14 3.16 1.74
C ILE A 81 -0.28 2.35 2.70
N VAL A 82 0.44 3.03 3.59
CA VAL A 82 1.21 2.35 4.63
C VAL A 82 0.32 2.18 5.86
N ALA A 83 0.00 0.93 6.21
CA ALA A 83 -0.85 0.60 7.34
C ALA A 83 -0.26 -0.54 8.18
N ILE A 84 -0.74 -0.69 9.41
CA ILE A 84 -0.30 -1.73 10.34
C ILE A 84 -1.25 -2.92 10.27
N ASP A 85 -0.71 -4.07 9.85
CA ASP A 85 -1.36 -5.39 9.93
C ASP A 85 -0.29 -6.40 10.39
N CYS A 86 -0.21 -6.59 11.72
CA CYS A 86 0.90 -7.21 12.47
C CYS A 86 2.28 -6.51 12.33
N VAL A 87 2.59 -6.00 11.15
CA VAL A 87 3.79 -5.23 10.77
C VAL A 87 3.38 -4.03 9.91
N LYS A 88 4.32 -3.13 9.57
CA LYS A 88 4.06 -2.06 8.60
C LYS A 88 4.08 -2.63 7.18
N ILE A 89 2.98 -2.45 6.47
CA ILE A 89 2.81 -2.92 5.09
C ILE A 89 2.42 -1.74 4.21
N ALA A 90 3.09 -1.62 3.06
CA ALA A 90 2.72 -0.75 1.96
C ALA A 90 1.75 -1.50 1.04
N PHE A 91 0.45 -1.27 1.25
CA PHE A 91 -0.61 -1.84 0.41
C PHE A 91 -0.75 -0.99 -0.86
N ILE A 92 -0.75 -1.64 -2.02
CA ILE A 92 -0.90 -0.94 -3.31
C ILE A 92 -2.22 -1.37 -3.93
N PHE A 93 -3.10 -0.40 -4.17
CA PHE A 93 -4.38 -0.64 -4.81
C PHE A 93 -4.49 0.13 -6.13
N SER A 94 -5.30 -0.39 -7.06
CA SER A 94 -5.71 0.36 -8.25
C SER A 94 -6.74 1.42 -7.86
N ASN A 95 -6.62 2.61 -8.44
CA ASN A 95 -7.58 3.69 -8.25
C ASN A 95 -8.95 3.38 -8.88
N GLN A 96 -9.02 2.43 -9.81
CA GLN A 96 -10.27 2.01 -10.47
C GLN A 96 -11.22 1.28 -9.50
N HIS A 97 -10.67 0.60 -8.49
CA HIS A 97 -11.44 -0.16 -7.50
C HIS A 97 -11.65 0.62 -6.18
N ARG A 98 -11.40 1.93 -6.18
CA ARG A 98 -11.63 2.75 -5.00
C ARG A 98 -13.13 3.01 -4.83
N LEU A 99 -13.69 2.60 -3.70
CA LEU A 99 -15.05 2.94 -3.31
C LEU A 99 -15.10 4.41 -2.87
N LYS A 100 -16.08 5.17 -3.38
CA LYS A 100 -16.31 6.58 -2.99
C LYS A 100 -17.39 6.63 -1.91
N GLY A 101 -17.06 7.14 -0.72
CA GLY A 101 -18.04 7.56 0.30
C GLY A 101 -18.70 6.43 1.09
N VAL A 102 -18.03 5.97 2.15
CA VAL A 102 -18.67 5.38 3.33
C VAL A 102 -18.31 6.23 4.53
#